data_AF-A0A9P1IF76-F1
#
_entry.id   AF-A0A9P1IF76-F1
#
_cell.length_a   1.000
_cell.length_b   1.000
_cell.length_c   1.000
_cell.angle_alpha   90.00
_cell.angle_beta   90.00
_cell.angle_gamma   90.00
#
_symmetry.space_group_name_H-M   'P 1'
#
loop_
_entity.id
_entity.type
_entity.pdbx_description
1 polymer ?
#
loop_
_entity_poly.entity_id
_entity_poly.type
_entity_poly.pdbx_seq_one_letter_code
_entity_poly.pdbx_strand_id
1 'polypeptide(L)'
;MSFHQILKISPTEFWNDIKNEYIQKLSNTPPDEVYPSNNPGPTLPNGNVNFECHCVSHLVASPCGYHFREAINCQKSTNEEDIEKGACGQQLLSFMECANRTQCFKLSEEKDEKK
;
A
#
# COMPACT_ATOMS: atom_id res chain seq x y z
N MET A 1 12.94 -6.96 -36.49
CA MET A 1 13.88 -6.91 -35.34
C MET A 1 13.50 -5.67 -34.54
N SER A 2 13.10 -5.84 -33.27
CA SER A 2 12.72 -4.71 -32.41
C SER A 2 13.96 -4.09 -31.79
N PHE A 3 14.22 -2.80 -32.07
CA PHE A 3 15.33 -2.07 -31.47
C PHE A 3 14.97 -1.71 -30.03
N HIS A 4 15.70 -2.30 -29.07
CA HIS A 4 15.60 -1.89 -27.67
C HIS A 4 16.61 -0.77 -27.43
N GLN A 5 16.11 0.43 -27.15
CA GLN A 5 16.93 1.55 -26.73
C GLN A 5 17.11 1.48 -25.21
N ILE A 6 18.37 1.33 -24.75
CA ILE A 6 18.71 1.40 -23.33
C ILE A 6 19.00 2.86 -22.99
N LEU A 7 18.12 3.49 -22.22
CA LEU A 7 18.34 4.82 -21.66
C LEU A 7 19.18 4.70 -20.38
N LYS A 8 20.22 5.52 -20.22
CA LYS A 8 21.09 5.57 -19.04
C LYS A 8 21.06 6.97 -18.46
N ILE A 9 21.03 7.07 -17.14
CA ILE A 9 21.13 8.32 -16.39
C ILE A 9 22.40 8.27 -15.53
N SER A 10 23.16 9.37 -15.48
CA SER A 10 24.31 9.45 -14.57
C SER A 10 23.87 9.78 -13.14
N PRO A 11 24.66 9.44 -12.10
CA PRO A 11 24.35 9.83 -10.73
C PRO A 11 24.19 11.35 -10.58
N THR A 12 25.06 12.13 -11.22
CA THR A 12 24.96 13.60 -11.20
C THR A 12 23.70 14.09 -11.88
N GLU A 13 23.33 13.51 -13.02
CA GLU A 13 22.10 13.85 -13.74
C GLU A 13 20.83 13.51 -12.96
N PHE A 14 20.83 12.42 -12.17
CA PHE A 14 19.72 12.04 -11.31
C PHE A 14 19.37 13.11 -10.25
N TRP A 15 20.38 13.81 -9.73
CA TRP A 15 20.19 14.85 -8.72
C TRP A 15 19.94 16.25 -9.29
N ASN A 16 19.93 16.41 -10.62
CA ASN A 16 19.66 17.69 -11.27
C ASN A 16 18.17 17.82 -11.64
N ASP A 17 17.76 19.04 -12.00
CA ASP A 17 16.41 19.31 -12.47
C ASP A 17 16.02 18.46 -13.68
N ILE A 18 14.75 18.06 -13.72
CA ILE A 18 14.15 17.30 -14.81
C ILE A 18 14.23 18.15 -16.08
N LYS A 19 14.98 17.70 -17.10
CA LYS A 19 15.13 18.43 -18.38
C LYS A 19 14.09 18.07 -19.43
N ASN A 20 13.42 16.93 -19.27
CA ASN A 20 12.46 16.42 -20.23
C ASN A 20 11.12 17.15 -20.08
N GLU A 21 10.65 17.81 -21.14
CA GLU A 21 9.43 18.61 -21.14
C GLU A 21 8.18 17.80 -20.76
N TYR A 22 8.07 16.54 -21.21
CA TYR A 22 6.98 15.65 -20.84
C TYR A 22 7.01 15.30 -19.34
N ILE A 23 8.18 15.01 -18.79
CA ILE A 23 8.32 14.69 -17.36
C ILE A 23 8.12 15.94 -16.49
N GLN A 24 8.59 17.12 -16.93
CA GLN A 24 8.28 18.38 -16.25
C GLN A 24 6.77 18.64 -16.23
N LYS A 25 6.08 18.39 -17.35
CA LYS A 25 4.63 18.51 -17.43
C LYS A 25 3.96 17.59 -16.42
N LEU A 26 4.29 16.30 -16.42
CA LEU A 26 3.76 15.33 -15.45
C LEU A 26 4.03 15.71 -13.99
N SER A 27 5.22 16.24 -13.69
CA SER A 27 5.58 16.68 -12.33
C SER A 27 4.74 17.87 -11.86
N ASN A 28 4.27 18.71 -12.78
CA ASN A 28 3.45 19.88 -12.49
C ASN A 28 1.94 19.61 -12.63
N THR A 29 1.57 18.49 -13.24
CA THR A 29 0.17 18.07 -13.38
C THR A 29 -0.33 17.60 -12.01
N PRO A 30 -1.50 18.08 -11.55
CA PRO A 30 -2.03 17.68 -10.26
C PRO A 30 -2.39 16.18 -10.27
N PRO A 31 -2.28 15.48 -9.12
CA PRO A 31 -2.41 14.03 -9.07
C PRO A 31 -3.73 13.48 -9.62
N ASP A 32 -4.82 14.23 -9.52
CA ASP A 32 -6.15 13.88 -10.01
C ASP A 32 -6.29 13.91 -11.55
N GLU A 33 -5.36 14.56 -12.24
CA GLU A 33 -5.24 14.55 -13.70
C GLU A 33 -4.27 13.47 -14.23
N VAL A 34 -3.27 13.06 -13.44
CA VAL A 34 -2.28 12.03 -13.82
C VAL A 34 -2.75 10.63 -13.44
N TYR A 35 -3.17 10.47 -12.18
CA TYR A 35 -3.78 9.25 -11.72
C TYR A 35 -5.25 9.34 -12.08
N PRO A 36 -5.84 8.31 -12.72
CA PRO A 36 -7.30 8.25 -12.76
C PRO A 36 -7.77 8.42 -11.31
N SER A 37 -8.64 9.39 -11.06
CA SER A 37 -9.18 9.74 -9.73
C SER A 37 -10.00 8.60 -9.09
N ASN A 38 -9.87 7.39 -9.60
CA ASN A 38 -10.59 6.21 -9.23
C ASN A 38 -9.86 5.40 -8.15
N ASN A 39 -9.03 5.98 -7.27
CA ASN A 39 -8.84 5.28 -6.00
C ASN A 39 -10.21 5.30 -5.32
N PRO A 40 -11.00 4.21 -5.37
CA PRO A 40 -12.44 4.23 -5.09
C PRO A 40 -12.76 4.47 -3.62
N GLY A 41 -11.76 4.86 -2.83
CA GLY A 41 -11.78 4.86 -1.40
C GLY A 41 -11.72 3.43 -0.83
N PRO A 42 -11.86 3.31 0.49
CA PRO A 42 -11.81 2.04 1.20
C PRO A 42 -13.10 1.20 1.05
N THR A 43 -14.13 1.73 0.37
CA THR A 43 -15.43 1.07 0.23
C THR A 43 -15.83 1.00 -1.24
N LEU A 44 -16.18 -0.20 -1.71
CA LEU A 44 -16.69 -0.45 -3.06
C LEU A 44 -18.13 0.07 -3.20
N PRO A 45 -18.64 0.28 -4.44
CA PRO A 45 -20.03 0.71 -4.67
C PRO A 45 -21.09 -0.23 -4.08
N ASN A 46 -20.77 -1.51 -3.89
CA ASN A 46 -21.65 -2.49 -3.26
C ASN A 46 -21.59 -2.49 -1.72
N GLY A 47 -20.83 -1.58 -1.10
CA GLY A 47 -20.67 -1.45 0.35
C GLY A 47 -19.58 -2.32 0.96
N ASN A 48 -18.97 -3.24 0.20
CA ASN A 48 -17.87 -4.08 0.68
C ASN A 48 -16.58 -3.28 0.81
N VAL A 49 -15.62 -3.84 1.54
CA VAL A 49 -14.28 -3.25 1.68
C VAL A 49 -13.52 -3.35 0.36
N ASN A 50 -12.89 -2.25 -0.04
CA ASN A 50 -11.98 -2.22 -1.17
C ASN A 50 -10.55 -2.54 -0.72
N PHE A 51 -10.17 -3.81 -0.82
CA PHE A 51 -8.81 -4.27 -0.45
C PHE A 51 -7.72 -3.86 -1.46
N GLU A 52 -8.11 -3.37 -2.64
CA GLU A 52 -7.19 -2.83 -3.65
C GLU A 52 -6.89 -1.33 -3.42
N CYS A 53 -7.56 -0.69 -2.45
CA CYS A 53 -7.22 0.68 -2.06
C CYS A 53 -5.74 0.73 -1.64
N HIS A 54 -4.98 1.67 -2.22
CA HIS A 54 -3.55 1.86 -1.90
C HIS A 54 -3.29 2.00 -0.38
N CYS A 55 -4.29 2.50 0.35
CA CYS A 55 -4.30 2.66 1.80
C CYS A 55 -4.06 1.36 2.57
N VAL A 56 -4.51 0.22 2.04
CA VAL A 56 -4.44 -1.09 2.70
C VAL A 56 -3.85 -2.18 1.83
N SER A 57 -3.64 -1.93 0.53
CA SER A 57 -3.18 -2.94 -0.43
C SER A 57 -1.85 -3.58 -0.02
N HIS A 58 -0.94 -2.81 0.58
CA HIS A 58 0.34 -3.32 1.09
C HIS A 58 0.17 -4.32 2.26
N LEU A 59 -0.86 -4.17 3.09
CA LEU A 59 -1.20 -5.11 4.17
C LEU A 59 -1.84 -6.38 3.60
N VAL A 60 -2.72 -6.21 2.60
CA VAL A 60 -3.42 -7.29 1.88
C VAL A 60 -2.45 -8.16 1.09
N ALA A 61 -1.40 -7.56 0.53
CA ALA A 61 -0.33 -8.24 -0.20
C ALA A 61 0.76 -8.84 0.70
N SER A 62 0.68 -8.65 2.02
CA SER A 62 1.61 -9.28 2.96
C SER A 62 1.36 -10.80 3.11
N PRO A 63 2.34 -11.57 3.60
CA PRO A 63 2.12 -12.97 4.02
C PRO A 63 0.95 -13.18 5.01
N CYS A 64 0.56 -12.13 5.73
CA CYS A 64 -0.55 -12.13 6.68
C CYS A 64 -1.85 -11.52 6.13
N GLY A 65 -1.90 -11.22 4.83
CA GLY A 65 -3.03 -10.56 4.19
C GLY A 65 -4.35 -11.32 4.29
N TYR A 66 -4.33 -12.65 4.41
CA TYR A 66 -5.54 -13.43 4.67
C TYR A 66 -6.20 -13.06 5.99
N HIS A 67 -5.44 -13.09 7.10
CA HIS A 67 -5.97 -12.74 8.42
C HIS A 67 -6.37 -11.26 8.51
N PHE A 68 -5.65 -10.38 7.81
CA PHE A 68 -6.04 -8.98 7.68
C PHE A 68 -7.43 -8.82 7.05
N ARG A 69 -7.69 -9.50 5.92
CA ARG A 69 -9.01 -9.46 5.25
C ARG A 69 -10.12 -9.95 6.17
N GLU A 70 -9.90 -11.03 6.92
CA GLU A 70 -10.88 -11.56 7.87
C GLU A 70 -11.21 -10.57 9.00
N ALA A 71 -10.19 -9.90 9.56
CA ALA A 71 -10.38 -8.90 10.62
C ALA A 71 -11.19 -7.70 10.12
N ILE A 72 -10.81 -7.16 8.95
CA ILE A 72 -11.45 -5.98 8.38
C ILE A 72 -12.88 -6.28 7.90
N ASN A 73 -13.13 -7.45 7.31
CA ASN A 73 -14.47 -7.87 6.94
C ASN A 73 -15.38 -8.01 8.17
N CYS A 74 -14.88 -8.62 9.25
CA CYS A 74 -15.64 -8.74 10.49
C CYS A 74 -16.00 -7.36 11.06
N GLN A 75 -15.04 -6.44 11.14
CA GLN A 75 -15.29 -5.08 11.62
C GLN A 75 -16.31 -4.36 10.75
N LYS A 76 -16.24 -4.52 9.41
CA LYS A 76 -17.19 -3.88 8.49
C LYS A 76 -18.62 -4.40 8.67
N SER A 77 -18.79 -5.68 8.99
CA SER A 77 -20.11 -6.30 9.19
C SER A 77 -20.69 -6.11 10.60
N THR A 78 -19.92 -5.52 11.52
CA THR A 78 -20.29 -5.40 12.94
C THR A 78 -20.54 -3.93 13.29
N ASN A 79 -21.51 -3.66 14.16
CA ASN A 79 -21.74 -2.30 14.66
C ASN A 79 -20.66 -1.90 15.69
N GLU A 80 -20.51 -0.61 15.91
CA GLU A 80 -19.45 -0.06 16.76
C GLU A 80 -19.57 -0.51 18.22
N GLU A 81 -20.78 -0.55 18.78
CA GLU A 81 -21.02 -0.98 20.18
C GLU A 81 -20.56 -2.43 20.43
N ASP A 82 -20.80 -3.32 19.47
CA ASP A 82 -20.37 -4.72 19.59
C ASP A 82 -18.85 -4.86 19.42
N ILE A 83 -18.21 -4.03 18.58
CA ILE A 83 -16.75 -3.97 18.46
C ILE A 83 -16.12 -3.52 19.78
N GLU A 84 -16.68 -2.50 20.43
CA GLU A 84 -16.24 -2.04 21.75
C GLU A 84 -16.37 -3.13 22.83
N LYS A 85 -17.37 -4.00 22.70
CA LYS A 85 -17.55 -5.19 23.55
C LYS A 85 -16.65 -6.38 23.17
N GLY A 86 -15.79 -6.23 22.16
CA GLY A 86 -14.79 -7.22 21.76
C GLY A 86 -15.19 -8.12 20.59
N ALA A 87 -16.28 -7.81 19.86
CA ALA A 87 -16.56 -8.48 18.60
C ALA A 87 -15.37 -8.32 17.63
N CYS A 88 -15.12 -9.35 16.82
CA CYS A 88 -13.98 -9.43 15.90
C CYS A 88 -12.58 -9.54 16.54
N GLY A 89 -12.48 -9.63 17.87
CA GLY A 89 -11.20 -9.74 18.58
C GLY A 89 -10.38 -10.95 18.17
N GLN A 90 -11.01 -12.09 17.86
CA GLN A 90 -10.30 -13.30 17.42
C GLN A 90 -9.63 -13.12 16.06
N GLN A 91 -10.31 -12.48 15.11
CA GLN A 91 -9.79 -12.22 13.77
C GLN A 91 -8.61 -11.23 13.84
N LEU A 92 -8.74 -10.19 14.67
CA LEU A 92 -7.64 -9.24 14.91
C LEU A 92 -6.44 -9.93 15.56
N LEU A 93 -6.66 -10.75 16.59
CA LEU A 93 -5.60 -11.49 17.24
C LEU A 93 -4.88 -12.44 16.26
N SER A 94 -5.63 -13.14 15.41
CA SER A 94 -5.08 -14.01 14.37
C SER A 94 -4.16 -13.24 13.40
N PHE A 95 -4.53 -12.01 13.03
CA PHE A 95 -3.68 -11.14 12.22
C PHE A 95 -2.40 -10.75 12.96
N MET A 96 -2.50 -10.33 14.22
CA MET A 96 -1.34 -9.97 15.05
C MET A 96 -0.39 -11.16 15.27
N GLU A 97 -0.93 -12.34 15.56
CA GLU A 97 -0.14 -13.57 15.71
C GLU A 97 0.61 -13.92 14.43
N CYS A 98 -0.04 -13.82 13.27
CA CYS A 98 0.63 -14.01 11.99
C CYS A 98 1.77 -12.99 11.80
N ALA A 99 1.48 -11.70 12.02
CA ALA A 99 2.46 -10.64 11.82
C ALA A 99 3.69 -10.84 12.71
N ASN A 100 3.47 -11.18 13.98
CA ASN A 100 4.55 -11.44 14.94
C ASN A 100 5.34 -12.71 14.56
N ARG A 101 4.66 -13.82 14.25
CA ARG A 101 5.33 -15.08 13.89
C ARG A 101 6.17 -14.97 12.62
N THR A 102 5.67 -14.24 11.63
CA THR A 102 6.35 -14.07 10.34
C THR A 102 7.31 -12.90 10.32
N GLN A 103 7.33 -12.08 11.38
CA GLN A 103 8.03 -10.80 11.43
C GLN A 103 7.67 -9.91 10.23
N CYS A 104 6.41 -10.01 9.75
CA CYS A 104 5.91 -9.11 8.72
C CYS A 104 6.03 -7.67 9.21
N PHE A 105 6.36 -6.75 8.30
CA PHE A 105 6.55 -5.33 8.57
C PHE A 105 7.75 -4.99 9.47
N LYS A 106 8.60 -5.96 9.84
CA LYS A 106 9.91 -5.65 10.41
C LYS A 106 10.74 -4.97 9.32
N LEU A 107 11.08 -3.70 9.53
CA LEU A 107 12.07 -3.02 8.70
C LEU A 107 13.38 -3.79 8.83
N SER A 108 14.01 -4.14 7.70
CA SER A 108 15.37 -4.65 7.74
C SER A 108 16.21 -3.65 8.50
N GLU A 109 16.85 -4.09 9.58
CA GLU A 109 17.84 -3.29 10.28
C GLU A 109 18.87 -2.89 9.22
N GLU A 110 18.82 -1.63 8.77
CA GLU A 110 19.95 -1.05 8.07
C GLU A 110 21.11 -1.22 9.04
N LYS A 111 22.07 -2.08 8.68
CA LYS A 111 23.33 -2.12 9.38
C LYS A 111 23.93 -0.74 9.23
N ASP A 112 23.74 0.11 10.23
CA ASP A 112 24.50 1.32 10.49
C ASP A 112 25.97 0.91 10.78
N GLU A 113 26.63 0.30 9.80
CA GLU A 113 28.09 0.25 9.73
C GLU A 113 28.54 1.56 9.09
N LYS A 114 28.50 2.64 9.87
CA LYS A 114 29.43 3.75 9.66
C LYS A 114 30.82 3.24 10.01
N LYS A 115 31.53 2.74 8.99
CA LYS A 115 32.98 2.63 8.98
C LYS A 115 33.57 3.82 8.24
#